data_AF-A0A5C5ZXH5-F1
#
_entry.id   AF-A0A5C5ZXH5-F1
#
_cell.length_a   1.000
_cell.length_b   1.000
_cell.length_c   1.000
_cell.angle_alpha   90.00
_cell.angle_beta   90.00
_cell.angle_gamma   90.00
#
_symmetry.space_group_name_H-M   'P 1'
#
loop_
_entity.id
_entity.type
_entity.pdbx_description
1 polymer ?
#
loop_
_entity_poly.entity_id
_entity_poly.type
_entity_poly.pdbx_seq_one_letter_code
_entity_poly.pdbx_strand_id
1 'polypeptide(L)'
;MKIWFISDTHTRHAELTVPRADVVIHCGDEANVRKPWLNQLQSKAFFDWFVNLEIETKIFIPGNHSTAIAEGLITPRHFPTVHFLIHEAMELGGLRIFGSPYTPAFFDWAYMKDREELDGYWAEIPGDTDLLITHGPPKGIRDVTRHWRTKEPIHVGSKKLTRHVIERIQPRIHAFGHIHDEAGIENFGCETREGIQFINASCCDLIGRLVNHGMVVDIEPGEQDDEV
;
A
#
# COMPACT_ATOMS: atom_id res chain seq x y z
N MET A 1 -19.66 -0.10 1.72
CA MET A 1 -18.65 -1.17 1.53
C MET A 1 -17.63 -1.05 2.63
N LYS A 2 -17.29 -2.16 3.28
CA LYS A 2 -16.30 -2.23 4.36
C LYS A 2 -14.98 -2.74 3.81
N ILE A 3 -13.94 -1.92 3.93
CA ILE A 3 -12.60 -2.22 3.40
C ILE A 3 -11.64 -2.42 4.57
N TRP A 4 -10.92 -3.53 4.56
CA TRP A 4 -9.82 -3.80 5.48
C TRP A 4 -8.48 -3.49 4.80
N PHE A 5 -7.79 -2.47 5.29
CA PHE A 5 -6.46 -2.08 4.84
C PHE A 5 -5.39 -2.73 5.72
N ILE A 6 -4.45 -3.40 5.08
CA ILE A 6 -3.23 -3.95 5.67
C ILE A 6 -2.03 -3.59 4.79
N SER A 7 -0.84 -3.63 5.35
CA SER A 7 0.43 -3.43 4.64
C SER A 7 1.56 -3.97 5.48
N ASP A 8 2.72 -4.19 4.86
CA ASP A 8 3.98 -4.49 5.55
C ASP A 8 3.82 -5.64 6.54
N THR A 9 3.14 -6.70 6.08
CA THR A 9 2.91 -7.88 6.90
C THR A 9 4.19 -8.69 7.05
N HIS A 10 5.18 -8.54 6.15
CA HIS A 10 6.52 -9.11 6.30
C HIS A 10 6.51 -10.57 6.79
N THR A 11 5.75 -11.43 6.10
CA THR A 11 5.55 -12.86 6.43
C THR A 11 4.81 -13.17 7.74
N ARG A 12 4.27 -12.17 8.44
CA ARG A 12 3.46 -12.29 9.67
C ARG A 12 1.95 -12.40 9.39
N HIS A 13 1.54 -12.51 8.13
CA HIS A 13 0.13 -12.44 7.72
C HIS A 13 -0.78 -13.47 8.45
N ALA A 14 -0.26 -14.66 8.77
CA ALA A 14 -1.01 -15.67 9.52
C ALA A 14 -1.28 -15.30 11.00
N GLU A 15 -0.58 -14.29 11.53
CA GLU A 15 -0.77 -13.77 12.90
C GLU A 15 -1.87 -12.67 12.96
N LEU A 16 -2.38 -12.21 11.81
CA LEU A 16 -3.42 -11.19 11.76
C LEU A 16 -4.78 -11.72 12.23
N THR A 17 -5.49 -10.91 13.02
CA THR A 17 -6.90 -11.13 13.29
C THR A 17 -7.71 -10.61 12.11
N VAL A 18 -8.31 -11.51 11.33
CA VAL A 18 -9.11 -11.16 10.15
C VAL A 18 -10.46 -10.58 10.59
N PRO A 19 -10.78 -9.31 10.25
CA PRO A 19 -12.07 -8.72 10.56
C PRO A 19 -13.13 -9.13 9.53
N ARG A 20 -14.40 -8.91 9.85
CA ARG A 20 -15.46 -8.93 8.85
C ARG A 20 -15.30 -7.71 7.93
N ALA A 21 -15.07 -7.95 6.64
CA ALA A 21 -14.96 -6.93 5.61
C ALA A 21 -15.46 -7.47 4.26
N ASP A 22 -15.82 -6.56 3.35
CA ASP A 22 -16.25 -6.90 1.98
C ASP A 22 -15.02 -6.98 1.05
N VAL A 23 -14.01 -6.15 1.33
CA VAL A 23 -12.77 -6.02 0.56
C VAL A 23 -11.58 -6.03 1.50
N VAL A 24 -10.49 -6.68 1.10
CA VAL A 24 -9.16 -6.52 1.72
C VAL A 24 -8.18 -5.92 0.71
N ILE A 25 -7.44 -4.90 1.14
CA ILE A 25 -6.42 -4.24 0.35
C ILE A 25 -5.08 -4.34 1.08
N HIS A 26 -4.09 -4.97 0.44
CA HIS A 26 -2.73 -5.05 0.95
C HIS A 26 -1.81 -4.05 0.24
N CYS A 27 -1.23 -3.10 0.97
CA CYS A 27 -0.49 -1.96 0.43
C CYS A 27 1.02 -2.21 0.23
N GLY A 28 1.40 -3.46 -0.07
CA GLY A 28 2.79 -3.86 -0.31
C GLY A 28 3.50 -4.52 0.87
N ASP A 29 4.65 -5.13 0.58
CA ASP A 29 5.56 -5.81 1.52
C ASP A 29 4.97 -7.04 2.24
N GLU A 30 4.58 -8.02 1.43
CA GLU A 30 4.15 -9.35 1.88
C GLU A 30 5.31 -10.25 2.35
N ALA A 31 6.52 -9.95 1.88
CA ALA A 31 7.72 -10.74 2.04
C ALA A 31 8.87 -9.93 2.66
N ASN A 32 10.03 -10.56 2.86
CA ASN A 32 11.19 -9.95 3.52
C ASN A 32 12.46 -10.03 2.68
N VAL A 33 12.72 -11.18 2.08
CA VAL A 33 14.05 -11.49 1.55
C VAL A 33 14.23 -10.87 0.17
N ARG A 34 15.37 -10.22 -0.08
CA ARG A 34 15.66 -9.61 -1.37
C ARG A 34 15.92 -10.60 -2.51
N LYS A 35 16.44 -11.79 -2.20
CA LYS A 35 16.77 -12.82 -3.22
C LYS A 35 15.48 -13.36 -3.83
N PRO A 36 15.25 -13.20 -5.15
CA PRO A 36 13.93 -13.45 -5.75
C PRO A 36 13.38 -14.86 -5.54
N TRP A 37 14.20 -15.91 -5.64
CA TRP A 37 13.75 -17.29 -5.43
C TRP A 37 13.40 -17.61 -3.97
N LEU A 38 14.06 -16.99 -2.98
CA LEU A 38 13.67 -17.13 -1.57
C LEU A 38 12.44 -16.28 -1.26
N ASN A 39 12.37 -15.08 -1.85
CA ASN A 39 11.20 -14.20 -1.78
C ASN A 39 9.95 -14.91 -2.32
N GLN A 40 10.08 -15.64 -3.45
CA GLN A 40 8.98 -16.38 -4.06
C GLN A 40 8.31 -17.35 -3.09
N LEU A 41 9.07 -18.02 -2.23
CA LEU A 41 8.52 -18.93 -1.22
C LEU A 41 7.70 -18.17 -0.16
N GLN A 42 8.18 -16.99 0.26
CA GLN A 42 7.49 -16.12 1.21
C GLN A 42 6.21 -15.53 0.61
N SER A 43 6.29 -15.00 -0.62
CA SER A 43 5.13 -14.46 -1.33
C SER A 43 4.09 -15.55 -1.60
N LYS A 44 4.49 -16.78 -1.96
CA LYS A 44 3.54 -17.90 -2.11
C LYS A 44 2.79 -18.19 -0.83
N ALA A 45 3.49 -18.29 0.32
CA ALA A 45 2.85 -18.50 1.61
C ALA A 45 1.83 -17.38 1.94
N PHE A 46 2.19 -16.13 1.65
CA PHE A 46 1.27 -15.00 1.80
C PHE A 46 0.04 -15.16 0.90
N PHE A 47 0.22 -15.39 -0.41
CA PHE A 47 -0.91 -15.47 -1.32
C PHE A 47 -1.79 -16.70 -1.07
N ASP A 48 -1.21 -17.83 -0.64
CA ASP A 48 -1.96 -19.01 -0.20
C ASP A 48 -2.86 -18.68 1.00
N TRP A 49 -2.40 -17.87 1.95
CA TRP A 49 -3.25 -17.34 3.02
C TRP A 49 -4.29 -16.35 2.49
N PHE A 50 -3.87 -15.40 1.64
CA PHE A 50 -4.68 -14.29 1.17
C PHE A 50 -5.89 -14.73 0.34
N VAL A 51 -5.71 -15.71 -0.55
CA VAL A 51 -6.82 -16.25 -1.36
C VAL A 51 -7.86 -17.00 -0.54
N ASN A 52 -7.46 -17.57 0.59
CA ASN A 52 -8.32 -18.35 1.49
C ASN A 52 -9.05 -17.50 2.53
N LEU A 53 -8.86 -16.17 2.53
CA LEU A 53 -9.66 -15.28 3.38
C LEU A 53 -11.14 -15.33 2.98
N GLU A 54 -12.02 -15.38 3.98
CA GLU A 54 -13.49 -15.26 3.85
C GLU A 54 -13.94 -13.81 3.56
N ILE A 55 -13.20 -13.13 2.69
CA ILE A 55 -13.45 -11.76 2.21
C ILE A 55 -13.54 -11.85 0.70
N GLU A 56 -14.62 -11.36 0.08
CA GLU A 56 -14.87 -11.63 -1.35
C GLU A 56 -13.77 -11.04 -2.25
N THR A 57 -13.50 -9.74 -2.12
CA THR A 57 -12.57 -9.04 -3.00
C THR A 57 -11.20 -8.87 -2.36
N LYS A 58 -10.15 -9.25 -3.08
CA LYS A 58 -8.74 -9.14 -2.67
C LYS A 58 -7.97 -8.24 -3.62
N ILE A 59 -7.45 -7.13 -3.13
CA ILE A 59 -6.61 -6.20 -3.90
C ILE A 59 -5.20 -6.18 -3.28
N PHE A 60 -4.19 -6.22 -4.14
CA PHE A 60 -2.80 -6.22 -3.72
C PHE A 60 -1.99 -5.26 -4.61
N ILE A 61 -1.20 -4.40 -3.99
CA ILE A 61 -0.08 -3.74 -4.66
C ILE A 61 1.23 -4.32 -4.12
N PRO A 62 2.29 -4.46 -4.95
CA PRO A 62 3.61 -4.80 -4.44
C PRO A 62 4.23 -3.65 -3.64
N GLY A 63 5.19 -3.98 -2.78
CA GLY A 63 6.08 -3.04 -2.12
C GLY A 63 7.55 -3.30 -2.45
N ASN A 64 8.47 -2.64 -1.77
CA ASN A 64 9.90 -2.78 -2.08
C ASN A 64 10.50 -4.15 -1.72
N HIS A 65 9.85 -4.91 -0.83
CA HIS A 65 10.21 -6.29 -0.53
C HIS A 65 9.58 -7.32 -1.48
N SER A 66 8.72 -6.92 -2.43
CA SER A 66 8.06 -7.83 -3.39
C SER A 66 8.96 -8.20 -4.58
N THR A 67 10.22 -8.60 -4.32
CA THR A 67 11.24 -8.86 -5.35
C THR A 67 10.89 -10.03 -6.28
N ALA A 68 10.21 -11.07 -5.80
CA ALA A 68 9.74 -12.15 -6.66
C ALA A 68 8.71 -11.68 -7.69
N ILE A 69 7.89 -10.68 -7.34
CA ILE A 69 6.92 -10.08 -8.24
C ILE A 69 7.64 -9.20 -9.27
N ALA A 70 8.58 -8.37 -8.82
CA ALA A 70 9.37 -7.50 -9.70
C ALA A 70 10.17 -8.27 -10.76
N GLU A 71 10.66 -9.46 -10.41
CA GLU A 71 11.40 -10.35 -11.30
C GLU A 71 10.51 -11.33 -12.09
N GLY A 72 9.18 -11.20 -11.97
CA GLY A 72 8.22 -12.02 -12.71
C GLY A 72 8.12 -13.49 -12.28
N LEU A 73 8.68 -13.84 -11.11
CA LEU A 73 8.56 -15.18 -10.51
C LEU A 73 7.19 -15.41 -9.88
N ILE A 74 6.50 -14.33 -9.50
CA ILE A 74 5.09 -14.30 -9.13
C ILE A 74 4.42 -13.27 -10.03
N THR A 75 3.26 -13.64 -10.58
CA THR A 75 2.51 -12.81 -11.52
C THR A 75 1.01 -13.04 -11.26
N PRO A 76 0.13 -12.15 -11.75
CA PRO A 76 -1.31 -12.29 -11.56
C PRO A 76 -1.87 -13.64 -12.06
N ARG A 77 -1.22 -14.27 -13.04
CA ARG A 77 -1.61 -15.60 -13.56
C ARG A 77 -1.52 -16.71 -12.52
N HIS A 78 -0.66 -16.56 -11.51
CA HIS A 78 -0.52 -17.55 -10.44
C HIS A 78 -1.65 -17.45 -9.41
N PHE A 79 -2.27 -16.28 -9.26
CA PHE A 79 -3.31 -16.00 -8.26
C PHE A 79 -4.46 -15.22 -8.90
N PRO A 80 -5.26 -15.84 -9.79
CA PRO A 80 -6.24 -15.15 -10.62
C PRO A 80 -7.42 -14.56 -9.85
N THR A 81 -7.60 -14.92 -8.57
CA THR A 81 -8.64 -14.39 -7.68
C THR A 81 -8.19 -13.13 -6.91
N VAL A 82 -6.95 -12.68 -7.13
CA VAL A 82 -6.40 -11.46 -6.52
C VAL A 82 -6.22 -10.41 -7.61
N HIS A 83 -6.71 -9.20 -7.35
CA HIS A 83 -6.48 -8.05 -8.20
C HIS A 83 -5.11 -7.44 -7.87
N PHE A 84 -4.13 -7.68 -8.73
CA PHE A 84 -2.83 -7.02 -8.66
C PHE A 84 -2.94 -5.67 -9.35
N LEU A 85 -2.59 -4.59 -8.65
CA LEU A 85 -2.46 -3.28 -9.24
C LEU A 85 -0.98 -2.89 -9.25
N ILE A 86 -0.33 -2.95 -10.40
CA ILE A 86 1.09 -2.62 -10.55
C ILE A 86 1.21 -1.37 -11.40
N HIS A 87 0.92 -0.22 -10.79
CA HIS A 87 0.75 1.06 -11.48
C HIS A 87 -0.44 1.03 -12.46
N GLU A 88 -1.58 0.54 -11.97
CA GLU A 88 -2.77 0.26 -12.77
C GLU A 88 -4.06 0.68 -12.03
N ALA A 89 -5.11 0.91 -12.81
CA ALA A 89 -6.45 1.24 -12.33
C ALA A 89 -7.38 0.02 -12.35
N MET A 90 -8.37 0.04 -11.46
CA MET A 90 -9.55 -0.84 -11.51
C MET A 90 -10.78 -0.10 -11.00
N GLU A 91 -11.95 -0.67 -11.26
CA GLU A 91 -13.21 -0.17 -10.68
C GLU A 91 -13.85 -1.24 -9.80
N LEU A 92 -14.44 -0.82 -8.69
CA LEU A 92 -15.16 -1.70 -7.77
C LEU A 92 -16.30 -0.95 -7.10
N GLY A 93 -17.55 -1.36 -7.35
CA GLY A 93 -18.72 -0.74 -6.73
C GLY A 93 -18.81 0.76 -7.00
N GLY A 94 -18.53 1.17 -8.25
CA GLY A 94 -18.52 2.57 -8.67
C GLY A 94 -17.28 3.37 -8.25
N LEU A 95 -16.38 2.80 -7.44
CA LEU A 95 -15.14 3.47 -7.03
C LEU A 95 -14.04 3.24 -8.05
N ARG A 96 -13.36 4.32 -8.46
CA ARG A 96 -12.12 4.28 -9.26
C ARG A 96 -10.93 4.09 -8.33
N ILE A 97 -10.27 2.95 -8.42
CA ILE A 97 -9.14 2.56 -7.57
C ILE A 97 -7.86 2.58 -8.41
N PHE A 98 -6.82 3.23 -7.93
CA PHE A 98 -5.49 3.20 -8.56
C PHE A 98 -4.45 2.65 -7.57
N GLY A 99 -3.64 1.68 -8.01
CA GLY A 99 -2.59 1.07 -7.19
C GLY A 99 -1.21 1.24 -7.80
N SER A 100 -0.23 1.73 -7.03
CA SER A 100 1.15 1.92 -7.48
C SER A 100 2.18 1.45 -6.44
N PRO A 101 3.16 0.61 -6.82
CA PRO A 101 4.16 0.11 -5.89
C PRO A 101 5.33 1.09 -5.67
N TYR A 102 5.43 2.14 -6.48
CA TYR A 102 6.65 2.93 -6.56
C TYR A 102 6.93 3.74 -5.29
N THR A 103 8.19 3.74 -4.86
CA THR A 103 8.67 4.53 -3.72
C THR A 103 9.97 5.27 -4.03
N PRO A 104 10.31 6.34 -3.30
CA PRO A 104 11.63 6.95 -3.39
C PRO A 104 12.74 5.96 -3.07
N ALA A 105 13.80 5.97 -3.89
CA ALA A 105 14.93 5.07 -3.70
C ALA A 105 15.58 5.18 -2.31
N PHE A 106 15.78 4.01 -1.71
CA PHE A 106 16.52 3.79 -0.47
C PHE A 106 17.24 2.44 -0.57
N PHE A 107 18.50 2.50 -0.99
CA PHE A 107 19.23 1.34 -1.51
C PHE A 107 18.58 0.77 -2.77
N ASP A 108 18.81 -0.51 -3.02
CA ASP A 108 18.50 -1.20 -4.28
C ASP A 108 17.45 -2.27 -4.00
N TRP A 109 16.20 -1.86 -3.78
CA TRP A 109 15.06 -2.75 -3.58
C TRP A 109 14.08 -2.66 -4.76
N ALA A 110 13.10 -3.57 -4.81
CA ALA A 110 12.13 -3.58 -5.89
C ALA A 110 11.30 -2.28 -5.91
N TYR A 111 10.83 -1.89 -7.09
CA TYR A 111 9.91 -0.75 -7.29
C TYR A 111 10.39 0.61 -6.75
N MET A 112 11.66 0.73 -6.35
CA MET A 112 12.25 2.00 -5.99
C MET A 112 12.66 2.78 -7.24
N LYS A 113 12.37 4.08 -7.24
CA LYS A 113 12.69 4.99 -8.34
C LYS A 113 13.41 6.22 -7.82
N ASP A 114 14.18 6.86 -8.69
CA ASP A 114 14.75 8.15 -8.37
C ASP A 114 13.65 9.16 -8.07
N ARG A 115 13.88 10.00 -7.06
CA ARG A 115 12.90 11.02 -6.64
C ARG A 115 12.50 11.94 -7.79
N GLU A 116 13.39 12.14 -8.75
CA GLU A 116 13.09 12.95 -9.92
C GLU A 116 12.16 12.25 -10.91
N GLU A 117 12.36 10.96 -11.16
CA GLU A 117 11.54 10.15 -12.08
C GLU A 117 10.12 9.95 -11.59
N LEU A 118 9.94 9.87 -10.27
CA LEU A 118 8.64 9.64 -9.63
C LEU A 118 7.55 10.63 -10.07
N ASP A 119 7.91 11.85 -10.50
CA ASP A 119 6.91 12.81 -10.99
C ASP A 119 6.13 12.31 -12.19
N GLY A 120 6.81 11.63 -13.12
CA GLY A 120 6.19 11.09 -14.33
C GLY A 120 5.12 10.07 -13.98
N TYR A 121 5.47 9.10 -13.12
CA TYR A 121 4.53 8.10 -12.64
C TYR A 121 3.34 8.72 -11.88
N TRP A 122 3.57 9.75 -11.05
CA TRP A 122 2.46 10.41 -10.36
C TRP A 122 1.58 11.25 -11.28
N ALA A 123 2.09 11.69 -12.42
CA ALA A 123 1.30 12.37 -13.44
C ALA A 123 0.37 11.42 -14.22
N GLU A 124 0.71 10.13 -14.31
CA GLU A 124 -0.08 9.10 -14.99
C GLU A 124 -1.35 8.69 -14.22
N ILE A 125 -1.39 8.90 -12.90
CA ILE A 125 -2.57 8.57 -12.08
C ILE A 125 -3.77 9.41 -12.55
N PRO A 126 -4.96 8.83 -12.83
CA PRO A 126 -6.14 9.60 -13.19
C PRO A 126 -6.58 10.58 -12.09
N GLY A 127 -7.01 11.80 -12.48
CA GLY A 127 -7.39 12.85 -11.53
C GLY A 127 -8.71 12.60 -10.80
N ASP A 128 -9.49 11.62 -11.26
CA ASP A 128 -10.78 11.18 -10.76
C ASP A 128 -10.67 9.87 -9.95
N THR A 129 -9.49 9.57 -9.42
CA THR A 129 -9.28 8.38 -8.57
C THR A 129 -9.94 8.60 -7.20
N ASP A 130 -10.90 7.74 -6.84
CA ASP A 130 -11.54 7.76 -5.52
C ASP A 130 -10.65 7.16 -4.42
N LEU A 131 -9.96 6.06 -4.75
CA LEU A 131 -9.13 5.29 -3.83
C LEU A 131 -7.72 5.15 -4.40
N LEU A 132 -6.77 5.87 -3.81
CA LEU A 132 -5.37 5.76 -4.19
C LEU A 132 -4.64 4.83 -3.22
N ILE A 133 -3.99 3.80 -3.75
CA ILE A 133 -3.14 2.89 -2.99
C ILE A 133 -1.71 3.05 -3.48
N THR A 134 -0.81 3.51 -2.61
CA THR A 134 0.63 3.53 -2.90
C THR A 134 1.38 2.75 -1.84
N HIS A 135 2.52 2.15 -2.17
CA HIS A 135 3.28 1.47 -1.10
C HIS A 135 3.88 2.50 -0.13
N GLY A 136 4.56 3.52 -0.67
CA GLY A 136 5.16 4.59 0.12
C GLY A 136 4.20 5.76 0.40
N PRO A 137 4.41 6.50 1.50
CA PRO A 137 3.57 7.63 1.86
C PRO A 137 3.86 8.92 1.07
N PRO A 138 2.88 9.83 0.97
CA PRO A 138 3.14 11.22 0.63
C PRO A 138 3.97 11.88 1.74
N LYS A 139 4.83 12.85 1.38
CA LYS A 139 5.66 13.55 2.37
C LYS A 139 4.82 14.38 3.33
N GLY A 140 5.13 14.29 4.63
CA GLY A 140 4.50 15.08 5.69
C GLY A 140 3.25 14.43 6.30
N ILE A 141 2.90 13.21 5.89
CA ILE A 141 1.71 12.47 6.30
C ILE A 141 2.16 11.07 6.71
N ARG A 142 2.16 10.80 8.03
CA ARG A 142 2.54 9.49 8.61
C ARG A 142 3.81 8.86 7.98
N ASP A 143 4.83 9.69 7.71
CA ASP A 143 6.05 9.32 6.98
C ASP A 143 7.34 9.63 7.75
N VAL A 144 7.27 9.61 9.08
CA VAL A 144 8.41 9.97 9.93
C VAL A 144 9.23 8.74 10.26
N THR A 145 10.54 8.81 10.10
CA THR A 145 11.48 7.83 10.65
C THR A 145 12.74 8.54 11.15
N ARG A 146 13.69 7.81 11.73
CA ARG A 146 14.96 8.38 12.17
C ARG A 146 16.00 8.37 11.05
N HIS A 147 16.66 9.51 10.88
CA HIS A 147 17.82 9.59 10.00
C HIS A 147 18.89 8.60 10.47
N TRP A 148 19.36 7.72 9.58
CA TRP A 148 20.25 6.60 9.92
C TRP A 148 21.51 7.02 10.70
N ARG A 149 22.09 8.18 10.35
CA ARG A 149 23.26 8.79 11.01
C ARG A 149 22.96 9.63 12.26
N THR A 150 22.09 10.65 12.15
CA THR A 150 21.86 11.61 13.26
C THR A 150 20.84 11.13 14.29
N LYS A 151 20.02 10.13 13.96
CA LYS A 151 18.90 9.61 14.76
C LYS A 151 17.74 10.59 15.00
N GLU A 152 17.84 11.79 14.43
CA GLU A 152 16.78 12.78 14.43
C GLU A 152 15.58 12.33 13.59
N PRO A 153 14.33 12.66 13.99
CA PRO A 153 13.15 12.43 13.17
C PRO A 153 13.23 13.17 11.83
N ILE A 154 12.86 12.50 10.75
CA ILE A 154 12.83 13.04 9.39
C ILE A 154 11.60 12.52 8.62
N HIS A 155 11.06 13.36 7.74
CA HIS A 155 10.00 12.99 6.79
C HIS A 155 10.62 12.42 5.50
N VAL A 156 10.31 11.17 5.18
CA VAL A 156 10.92 10.44 4.05
C VAL A 156 9.99 10.22 2.87
N GLY A 157 8.70 10.54 3.00
CA GLY A 157 7.71 10.39 1.95
C GLY A 157 8.01 11.19 0.68
N SER A 158 7.19 10.98 -0.34
CA SER A 158 7.35 11.65 -1.64
C SER A 158 6.69 13.02 -1.65
N LYS A 159 7.48 14.09 -1.77
CA LYS A 159 6.96 15.48 -1.90
C LYS A 159 6.13 15.66 -3.17
N LYS A 160 6.53 15.01 -4.26
CA LYS A 160 5.82 15.03 -5.53
C LYS A 160 4.46 14.33 -5.40
N LEU A 161 4.42 13.19 -4.72
CA LEU A 161 3.15 12.50 -4.43
C LEU A 161 2.21 13.41 -3.61
N THR A 162 2.71 14.08 -2.57
CA THR A 162 1.92 15.07 -1.82
C THR A 162 1.30 16.12 -2.75
N ARG A 163 2.10 16.70 -3.66
CA ARG A 163 1.61 17.69 -4.64
C ARG A 163 0.47 17.13 -5.48
N HIS A 164 0.66 15.96 -6.11
CA HIS A 164 -0.37 15.37 -6.97
C HIS A 164 -1.64 15.00 -6.18
N VAL A 165 -1.49 14.47 -4.96
CA VAL A 165 -2.63 14.08 -4.14
C VAL A 165 -3.44 15.28 -3.68
N ILE A 166 -2.78 16.35 -3.21
CA ILE A 166 -3.46 17.53 -2.67
C ILE A 166 -4.02 18.43 -3.78
N GLU A 167 -3.31 18.60 -4.89
CA GLU A 167 -3.64 19.62 -5.90
C GLU A 167 -4.44 19.07 -7.09
N ARG A 168 -4.50 17.75 -7.28
CA ARG A 168 -5.03 17.17 -8.53
C ARG A 168 -5.92 15.96 -8.33
N ILE A 169 -5.44 14.94 -7.60
CA ILE A 169 -6.13 13.65 -7.49
C ILE A 169 -7.23 13.74 -6.44
N GLN A 170 -6.91 14.32 -5.28
CA GLN A 170 -7.84 14.51 -4.14
C GLN A 170 -8.73 13.29 -3.87
N PRO A 171 -8.15 12.08 -3.70
CA PRO A 171 -8.93 10.87 -3.52
C PRO A 171 -9.71 10.94 -2.20
N ARG A 172 -10.80 10.18 -2.09
CA ARG A 172 -11.53 10.03 -0.82
C ARG A 172 -10.62 9.36 0.23
N ILE A 173 -9.88 8.34 -0.20
CA ILE A 173 -8.90 7.64 0.64
C ILE A 173 -7.57 7.51 -0.12
N HIS A 174 -6.47 7.85 0.56
CA HIS A 174 -5.11 7.47 0.16
C HIS A 174 -4.51 6.53 1.20
N ALA A 175 -4.45 5.23 0.87
CA ALA A 175 -3.87 4.21 1.73
C ALA A 175 -2.46 3.81 1.29
N PHE A 176 -1.59 3.55 2.26
CA PHE A 176 -0.19 3.19 2.06
C PHE A 176 0.40 2.46 3.26
N GLY A 177 1.67 2.13 3.20
CA GLY A 177 2.44 1.51 4.29
C GLY A 177 3.88 2.02 4.31
N HIS A 178 4.84 1.10 4.24
CA HIS A 178 6.29 1.29 4.06
C HIS A 178 7.02 1.94 5.24
N ILE A 179 6.45 2.96 5.87
CA ILE A 179 7.05 3.65 7.01
C ILE A 179 6.36 3.18 8.28
N HIS A 180 7.10 2.40 9.07
CA HIS A 180 6.58 1.69 10.24
C HIS A 180 6.63 2.54 11.49
N ASP A 181 5.90 2.10 12.51
CA ASP A 181 6.09 2.57 13.88
C ASP A 181 7.50 2.22 14.37
N GLU A 182 8.10 3.15 15.10
CA GLU A 182 9.35 2.92 15.82
C GLU A 182 9.31 3.61 17.18
N ALA A 183 10.34 3.41 18.02
CA ALA A 183 10.34 3.94 19.37
C ALA A 183 10.13 5.48 19.39
N GLY A 184 8.96 5.90 19.89
CA GLY A 184 8.54 7.30 19.99
C GLY A 184 8.01 7.93 18.70
N ILE A 185 7.76 7.13 17.64
CA ILE A 185 7.20 7.58 16.37
C ILE A 185 6.06 6.65 15.98
N GLU A 186 4.87 7.21 15.81
CA GLU A 186 3.65 6.49 15.42
C GLU A 186 3.21 6.92 14.01
N ASN A 187 3.43 6.03 13.04
CA ASN A 187 3.02 6.20 11.66
C ASN A 187 1.74 5.43 11.35
N PHE A 188 1.53 4.23 11.91
CA PHE A 188 0.28 3.49 11.73
C PHE A 188 -0.93 4.32 12.13
N GLY A 189 -2.00 4.22 11.34
CA GLY A 189 -3.30 4.80 11.66
C GLY A 189 -3.84 5.73 10.59
N CYS A 190 -4.80 6.55 11.00
CA CYS A 190 -5.58 7.42 10.12
C CYS A 190 -5.34 8.89 10.44
N GLU A 191 -5.33 9.74 9.43
CA GLU A 191 -5.56 11.19 9.58
C GLU A 191 -6.32 11.76 8.39
N THR A 192 -7.07 12.83 8.59
CA THR A 192 -7.78 13.53 7.50
C THR A 192 -7.13 14.89 7.28
N ARG A 193 -6.81 15.22 6.03
CA ARG A 193 -6.31 16.55 5.63
C ARG A 193 -6.94 16.94 4.30
N GLU A 194 -7.40 18.19 4.19
CA GLU A 194 -8.04 18.71 2.97
C GLU A 194 -9.18 17.83 2.43
N GLY A 195 -9.95 17.20 3.33
CA GLY A 195 -11.04 16.27 2.97
C GLY A 195 -10.60 14.86 2.56
N ILE A 196 -9.30 14.60 2.43
CA ILE A 196 -8.73 13.30 2.06
C ILE A 196 -8.42 12.51 3.33
N GLN A 197 -8.86 11.24 3.39
CA GLN A 197 -8.48 10.33 4.46
C GLN A 197 -7.18 9.60 4.10
N PHE A 198 -6.13 9.82 4.89
CA PHE A 198 -4.83 9.15 4.73
C PHE A 198 -4.72 8.00 5.72
N ILE A 199 -4.32 6.83 5.23
CA ILE A 199 -4.22 5.60 6.00
C ILE A 199 -2.82 5.02 5.82
N ASN A 200 -2.03 5.00 6.89
CA ASN A 200 -0.86 4.14 6.95
C ASN A 200 -1.28 2.81 7.60
N ALA A 201 -1.27 1.74 6.81
CA ALA A 201 -1.71 0.41 7.18
C ALA A 201 -0.57 -0.54 7.55
N SER A 202 0.65 -0.04 7.81
CA SER A 202 1.81 -0.85 8.19
C SER A 202 1.50 -1.68 9.45
N CYS A 203 1.47 -3.00 9.32
CA CYS A 203 1.08 -3.91 10.40
C CYS A 203 2.25 -4.25 11.33
N CYS A 204 3.47 -4.25 10.78
CA CYS A 204 4.68 -4.48 11.54
C CYS A 204 5.35 -3.19 11.98
N ASP A 205 6.03 -3.23 13.14
CA ASP A 205 6.94 -2.17 13.57
C ASP A 205 8.29 -2.26 12.84
N LEU A 206 9.17 -1.29 13.07
CA LEU A 206 10.49 -1.20 12.42
C LEU A 206 11.39 -2.43 12.66
N ILE A 207 11.14 -3.21 13.72
CA ILE A 207 11.92 -4.44 14.00
C ILE A 207 11.19 -5.72 13.56
N GLY A 208 10.08 -5.60 12.83
CA GLY A 208 9.37 -6.72 12.21
C GLY A 208 8.46 -7.50 13.16
N ARG A 209 8.00 -6.87 14.25
CA ARG A 209 6.94 -7.43 15.11
C ARG A 209 5.59 -6.96 14.61
N LEU A 210 4.61 -7.87 14.55
CA LEU A 210 3.23 -7.49 14.36
C LEU A 210 2.75 -6.70 15.59
N VAL A 211 2.27 -5.47 15.38
CA VAL A 211 1.84 -4.57 16.46
C VAL A 211 0.38 -4.09 16.32
N ASN A 212 -0.23 -4.30 15.16
CA ASN A 212 -1.64 -4.04 14.89
C ASN A 212 -2.19 -5.06 13.87
N HIS A 213 -3.49 -4.97 13.58
CA HIS A 213 -4.18 -5.87 12.65
C HIS A 213 -4.73 -5.13 11.42
N GLY A 214 -4.10 -4.02 11.03
CA GLY A 214 -4.62 -3.14 9.98
C GLY A 214 -5.81 -2.29 10.45
N MET A 215 -6.51 -1.70 9.49
CA MET A 215 -7.60 -0.77 9.74
C MET A 215 -8.81 -1.07 8.86
N VAL A 216 -9.99 -1.04 9.48
CA VAL A 216 -11.26 -1.24 8.78
C VAL A 216 -11.95 0.10 8.62
N VAL A 217 -12.34 0.43 7.39
CA VAL A 217 -13.05 1.66 7.04
C VAL A 217 -14.31 1.33 6.27
N ASP A 218 -15.40 2.01 6.60
CA ASP A 218 -16.62 2.01 5.81
C ASP A 218 -16.54 3.14 4.76
N ILE A 219 -16.74 2.79 3.51
CA ILE A 219 -16.82 3.74 2.39
C ILE A 219 -18.13 3.54 1.64
N GLU A 220 -18.79 4.65 1.32
CA GLU A 220 -19.95 4.63 0.43
C GLU A 220 -19.50 4.31 -1.00
N PRO A 221 -20.22 3.45 -1.75
CA PRO A 221 -19.98 3.22 -3.17
C PRO A 221 -19.82 4.54 -3.96
N GLY A 222 -19.12 4.49 -5.09
CA GLY A 222 -19.10 5.65 -5.99
C GLY A 222 -20.48 5.87 -6.62
N GLU A 223 -20.76 7.10 -7.03
CA GLU A 223 -21.93 7.38 -7.86
C GLU A 223 -21.75 6.62 -9.19
N GLN A 224 -22.69 5.72 -9.51
CA GLN A 224 -22.78 5.21 -10.87
C GLN A 224 -23.39 6.33 -11.70
N ASP A 225 -22.64 6.83 -12.68
CA ASP A 225 -23.22 7.67 -13.73
C ASP A 225 -24.25 6.80 -14.46
N ASP A 226 -25.51 6.86 -14.02
CA ASP A 226 -26.67 6.37 -14.75
C ASP A 226 -26.85 7.27 -15.98
N GLU A 227 -25.95 7.16 -16.97
CA GLU A 227 -26.17 7.74 -18.28
C GLU A 227 -27.26 6.95 -19.01
N VAL A 228 -28.41 7.61 -19.12
CA VAL A 228 -29.66 7.24 -19.83
C VAL A 228 -29.46 7.15 -21.34
#